data_AF-Q5U220-F1
#
_entry.id   AF-Q5U220-F1
#
_cell.length_a   1.000
_cell.length_b   1.000
_cell.length_c   1.000
_cell.angle_alpha   90.00
_cell.angle_beta   90.00
_cell.angle_gamma   90.00
#
_symmetry.space_group_name_H-M   'P 1'
#
loop_
_entity.id
_entity.type
_entity.pdbx_description
1 polymer ?
#
loop_
_entity_poly.entity_id
_entity_poly.type
_entity_poly.pdbx_seq_one_letter_code
_entity_poly.pdbx_strand_id
1 'polypeptide(L)'
;MGTATGASYFQRGSLFWFTVIAVSFSYYTWVVFWPQSIPYQSLGPLGPFTKYLVDHYHTLLRNGYWLAWLVHVGESLYALVLCRRKGITDSQAQLLWFLQTFLFGVASLSILFAYRPKHQKHN
;
A
#
# COMPACT_ATOMS: atom_id res chain seq x y z
N MET A 1 3.94 -32.71 -9.05
CA MET A 1 4.92 -32.01 -8.20
C MET A 1 4.28 -30.70 -7.75
N GLY A 2 4.04 -30.54 -6.45
CA GLY A 2 3.16 -29.49 -5.91
C GLY A 2 3.75 -28.09 -6.01
N THR A 3 2.99 -27.16 -6.59
CA THR A 3 3.30 -25.73 -6.79
C THR A 3 3.25 -24.91 -5.48
N ALA A 4 3.83 -25.42 -4.39
CA ALA A 4 3.65 -24.87 -3.04
C ALA A 4 4.84 -24.03 -2.50
N THR A 5 5.84 -23.70 -3.31
CA THR A 5 7.12 -23.15 -2.80
C THR A 5 7.22 -21.63 -2.73
N GLY A 6 6.34 -20.86 -3.38
CA GLY A 6 6.38 -19.39 -3.31
C GLY A 6 5.66 -18.81 -2.08
N ALA A 7 4.55 -19.43 -1.68
CA ALA A 7 3.71 -18.95 -0.57
C ALA A 7 4.42 -19.00 0.79
N SER A 8 5.45 -19.84 0.96
CA SER A 8 6.21 -19.94 2.21
C SER A 8 7.03 -18.68 2.52
N TYR A 9 7.35 -17.85 1.53
CA TYR A 9 8.15 -16.64 1.69
C TYR A 9 7.32 -15.35 1.74
N PHE A 10 6.00 -15.44 1.54
CA PHE A 10 5.11 -14.30 1.56
C PHE A 10 4.31 -14.25 2.86
N GLN A 11 4.26 -13.07 3.48
CA GLN A 11 3.44 -12.82 4.65
C GLN A 11 2.45 -11.72 4.35
N ARG A 12 1.16 -12.05 4.40
CA ARG A 12 0.09 -11.06 4.29
C ARG A 12 0.11 -10.14 5.51
N GLY A 13 -0.05 -8.85 5.29
CA GLY A 13 -0.25 -7.90 6.37
C GLY A 13 -1.59 -8.01 7.07
N SER A 14 -1.75 -7.17 8.09
CA SER A 14 -3.00 -7.10 8.84
C SER A 14 -4.14 -6.65 7.93
N LEU A 15 -5.18 -7.49 7.83
CA LEU A 15 -6.37 -7.19 7.03
C LEU A 15 -7.05 -5.89 7.48
N PHE A 16 -7.04 -5.62 8.79
CA PHE A 16 -7.55 -4.37 9.36
C PHE A 16 -6.83 -3.16 8.76
N TRP A 17 -5.50 -3.14 8.82
CA TRP A 17 -4.71 -2.02 8.29
C TRP A 17 -4.83 -1.89 6.76
N PHE A 18 -4.88 -3.01 6.05
CA PHE A 18 -5.09 -2.99 4.60
C PHE A 18 -6.45 -2.40 4.23
N THR A 19 -7.50 -2.72 5.00
CA THR A 19 -8.83 -2.14 4.82
C THR A 19 -8.82 -0.64 5.09
N VAL A 20 -8.20 -0.20 6.19
CA VAL A 20 -8.08 1.23 6.52
C VAL A 20 -7.35 1.99 5.40
N ILE A 21 -6.24 1.48 4.90
CA ILE A 21 -5.48 2.11 3.81
C ILE A 21 -6.32 2.15 2.53
N ALA A 22 -6.94 1.04 2.13
CA ALA A 22 -7.74 0.96 0.92
C ALA A 22 -8.92 1.95 0.96
N VAL A 23 -9.66 2.01 2.07
CA VAL A 23 -10.78 2.95 2.23
C VAL A 23 -10.29 4.39 2.21
N SER A 24 -9.21 4.70 2.94
CA SER A 24 -8.66 6.06 3.01
C SER A 24 -8.16 6.55 1.66
N PHE A 25 -7.44 5.70 0.93
CA PHE A 25 -6.87 6.04 -0.38
C PHE A 25 -7.96 6.14 -1.46
N SER A 26 -9.00 5.30 -1.38
CA SER A 26 -10.19 5.40 -2.25
C SER A 26 -10.96 6.69 -1.99
N TYR A 27 -11.18 7.05 -0.72
CA TYR A 27 -11.79 8.32 -0.35
C TYR A 27 -10.96 9.49 -0.86
N TYR A 28 -9.63 9.45 -0.69
CA TYR A 28 -8.75 10.51 -1.19
C TYR A 28 -8.80 10.64 -2.72
N THR A 29 -8.80 9.52 -3.44
CA THR A 29 -9.01 9.48 -4.90
C THR A 29 -10.34 10.15 -5.28
N TRP A 30 -11.41 9.84 -4.55
CA TRP A 30 -12.74 10.42 -4.80
C TRP A 30 -12.74 11.94 -4.59
N VAL A 31 -12.13 12.42 -3.50
CA VAL A 31 -11.99 13.84 -3.19
C VAL A 31 -11.19 14.59 -4.26
N VAL A 32 -10.11 13.99 -4.77
CA VAL A 32 -9.24 14.64 -5.76
C VAL A 32 -9.90 14.75 -7.12
N PHE A 33 -10.53 13.68 -7.62
CA PHE A 33 -11.03 13.61 -9.00
C PHE A 33 -12.51 13.94 -9.17
N TRP A 34 -13.35 13.68 -8.17
CA TRP A 34 -14.78 14.03 -8.21
C TRP A 34 -15.24 14.77 -6.95
N PRO A 35 -14.59 15.89 -6.57
CA PRO A 35 -14.92 16.64 -5.36
C PRO A 35 -16.39 17.08 -5.30
N GLN A 36 -17.02 17.35 -6.44
CA GLN A 36 -18.42 17.80 -6.50
C GLN A 36 -19.43 16.70 -6.13
N SER A 37 -19.03 15.43 -6.19
CA SER A 37 -19.89 14.29 -5.89
C SER A 37 -19.78 13.80 -4.44
N ILE A 38 -18.89 14.41 -3.64
CA ILE A 38 -18.70 14.04 -2.24
C ILE A 38 -19.91 14.55 -1.43
N PRO A 39 -20.59 13.69 -0.64
CA PRO A 39 -21.71 14.11 0.19
C PRO A 39 -21.21 14.80 1.49
N TYR A 40 -20.60 15.97 1.36
CA TYR A 40 -19.94 16.68 2.48
C TYR A 40 -20.84 16.82 3.71
N GLN A 41 -22.14 17.08 3.54
CA GLN A 41 -23.07 17.25 4.65
C GLN A 41 -23.30 15.95 5.46
N SER A 42 -23.10 14.78 4.86
CA SER A 42 -23.33 13.47 5.50
C SER A 42 -22.09 12.92 6.21
N LEU A 43 -20.92 13.53 6.04
CA LEU A 43 -19.64 13.04 6.58
C LEU A 43 -19.33 13.56 8.00
N GLY A 44 -20.28 14.25 8.65
CA GLY A 44 -20.06 14.87 9.95
C GLY A 44 -18.90 15.87 9.91
N PRO A 45 -18.00 15.92 10.91
CA PRO A 45 -16.92 16.91 10.96
C PRO A 45 -15.90 16.76 9.81
N LEU A 46 -15.77 15.57 9.22
CA LEU A 46 -14.89 15.34 8.08
C LEU A 46 -15.35 16.08 6.83
N GLY A 47 -16.66 16.31 6.69
CA GLY A 47 -17.27 16.97 5.55
C GLY A 47 -16.79 18.41 5.35
N PRO A 48 -17.06 19.33 6.29
CA PRO A 48 -16.56 20.70 6.22
C PRO A 48 -15.04 20.80 6.09
N PHE A 49 -14.29 19.92 6.78
CA PHE A 49 -12.84 19.86 6.66
C PHE A 49 -12.37 19.50 5.24
N THR A 50 -12.95 18.44 4.66
CA THR A 50 -12.61 18.02 3.29
C THR A 50 -13.01 19.10 2.29
N LYS A 51 -14.19 19.71 2.46
CA LYS A 51 -14.65 20.81 1.62
C LYS A 51 -13.68 22.00 1.67
N TYR A 52 -13.23 22.38 2.86
CA TYR A 52 -12.24 23.45 3.02
C TYR A 52 -10.94 23.16 2.26
N LEU A 53 -10.42 21.94 2.37
CA LEU A 53 -9.21 21.52 1.64
C LEU A 53 -9.42 21.53 0.12
N VAL A 54 -10.57 21.07 -0.36
CA VAL A 54 -10.90 21.14 -1.79
C VAL A 54 -11.00 22.58 -2.26
N ASP A 55 -11.72 23.44 -1.54
CA ASP A 55 -11.99 24.81 -1.98
C ASP A 55 -10.72 25.69 -1.95
N HIS A 56 -9.76 25.42 -1.05
CA HIS A 56 -8.56 26.27 -0.87
C HIS A 56 -7.25 25.63 -1.33
N TYR A 57 -7.15 24.30 -1.33
CA TYR A 57 -5.90 23.55 -1.50
C TYR A 57 -6.02 22.43 -2.54
N HIS A 58 -6.95 22.49 -3.50
CA HIS A 58 -7.15 21.44 -4.51
C HIS A 58 -5.87 21.05 -5.26
N THR A 59 -5.06 22.04 -5.66
CA THR A 59 -3.77 21.78 -6.33
C THR A 59 -2.82 21.00 -5.44
N LEU A 60 -2.77 21.30 -4.14
CA LEU A 60 -1.94 20.59 -3.18
C LEU A 60 -2.46 19.16 -2.95
N LEU A 61 -3.79 18.95 -2.88
CA LEU A 61 -4.39 17.61 -2.84
C LEU A 61 -4.00 16.80 -4.07
N ARG A 62 -4.12 17.36 -5.27
CA ARG A 62 -3.74 16.66 -6.50
C ARG A 62 -2.24 16.34 -6.56
N ASN A 63 -1.38 17.27 -6.15
CA ASN A 63 0.06 17.03 -6.10
C ASN A 63 0.42 15.98 -5.05
N GLY A 64 -0.18 16.04 -3.86
CA GLY A 64 -0.01 15.06 -2.80
C GLY A 64 -0.48 13.68 -3.20
N TYR A 65 -1.56 13.58 -3.98
CA TYR A 65 -2.07 12.32 -4.54
C TYR A 65 -1.05 11.65 -5.45
N TRP A 66 -0.49 12.38 -6.41
CA TRP A 66 0.54 11.85 -7.31
C TRP A 66 1.84 11.54 -6.58
N LEU A 67 2.22 12.36 -5.60
CA LEU A 67 3.37 12.10 -4.74
C LEU A 67 3.19 10.80 -3.96
N ALA A 68 2.00 10.53 -3.41
CA ALA A 68 1.74 9.28 -2.70
C ALA A 68 1.88 8.06 -3.62
N TRP A 69 1.34 8.12 -4.85
CA TRP A 69 1.57 7.07 -5.85
C TRP A 69 3.06 6.90 -6.20
N LEU A 70 3.80 8.00 -6.34
CA LEU A 70 5.24 7.95 -6.59
C LEU A 70 5.99 7.25 -5.44
N VAL A 71 5.63 7.55 -4.19
CA VAL A 71 6.18 6.89 -2.99
C VAL A 71 5.87 5.39 -3.02
N HIS A 72 4.62 5.01 -3.27
CA HIS A 72 4.22 3.60 -3.37
C HIS A 72 4.97 2.84 -4.47
N VAL A 73 5.19 3.47 -5.63
CA VAL A 73 6.03 2.91 -6.71
C VAL A 73 7.46 2.72 -6.20
N GLY A 74 8.06 3.73 -5.57
CA GLY A 74 9.40 3.63 -4.99
C GLY A 74 9.54 2.52 -3.95
N GLU A 75 8.58 2.42 -3.02
CA GLU A 75 8.52 1.39 -2.00
C GLU A 75 8.35 -0.01 -2.60
N SER A 76 7.51 -0.16 -3.62
CA SER A 76 7.29 -1.44 -4.30
C SER A 76 8.54 -1.94 -5.03
N LEU A 77 9.27 -1.05 -5.72
CA LEU A 77 10.55 -1.37 -6.34
C LEU A 77 11.62 -1.72 -5.29
N TYR A 78 11.67 -0.97 -4.19
CA TYR A 78 12.55 -1.26 -3.08
C TYR A 78 12.23 -2.61 -2.41
N ALA A 79 10.96 -3.00 -2.32
CA ALA A 79 10.54 -4.30 -1.82
C ALA A 79 11.12 -5.46 -2.64
N LEU A 80 11.19 -5.33 -3.97
CA LEU A 80 11.84 -6.33 -4.83
C LEU A 80 13.34 -6.46 -4.53
N VAL A 81 14.04 -5.34 -4.36
CA VAL A 81 15.46 -5.32 -3.96
C VAL A 81 15.63 -5.97 -2.59
N LEU A 82 14.77 -5.64 -1.63
CA LEU A 82 14.82 -6.17 -0.27
C LEU A 82 14.53 -7.68 -0.23
N CYS A 83 13.59 -8.18 -1.05
CA CYS A 83 13.34 -9.62 -1.20
C CYS A 83 14.61 -10.36 -1.63
N ARG A 84 15.29 -9.87 -2.68
CA ARG A 84 16.55 -10.45 -3.18
C ARG A 84 17.64 -10.42 -2.11
N ARG A 85 17.78 -9.31 -1.39
CA ARG A 85 18.74 -9.17 -0.27
C ARG A 85 18.45 -10.13 0.88
N LYS A 86 17.18 -10.51 1.10
CA LYS A 86 16.76 -11.49 2.11
C LYS A 86 16.79 -12.94 1.61
N GLY A 87 17.30 -13.19 0.40
CA GLY A 87 17.39 -14.53 -0.18
C GLY A 87 16.06 -15.09 -0.68
N ILE A 88 15.02 -14.26 -0.81
CA ILE A 88 13.75 -14.67 -1.44
C ILE A 88 13.98 -14.64 -2.95
N THR A 89 14.38 -15.76 -3.53
CA THR A 89 14.64 -15.91 -4.98
C THR A 89 13.41 -16.30 -5.78
N ASP A 90 12.36 -16.79 -5.11
CA ASP A 90 11.09 -17.16 -5.74
C ASP A 90 10.40 -15.95 -6.38
N SER A 91 10.15 -16.02 -7.68
CA SER A 91 9.58 -14.90 -8.45
C SER A 91 8.12 -14.61 -8.09
N GLN A 92 7.36 -15.63 -7.70
CA GLN A 92 5.97 -15.45 -7.27
C GLN A 92 5.91 -14.69 -5.95
N ALA A 93 6.74 -15.05 -4.98
CA ALA A 93 6.86 -14.36 -3.70
C ALA A 93 7.30 -12.91 -3.89
N GLN A 94 8.29 -12.65 -4.74
CA GLN A 94 8.72 -11.28 -5.08
C GLN A 94 7.58 -10.46 -5.68
N LEU A 95 6.81 -11.04 -6.61
CA LEU A 95 5.65 -10.37 -7.21
C LEU A 95 4.57 -10.07 -6.17
N LEU A 96 4.26 -11.00 -5.27
CA LEU A 96 3.29 -10.78 -4.19
C LEU A 96 3.74 -9.67 -3.24
N TRP A 97 5.03 -9.63 -2.86
CA TRP A 97 5.59 -8.54 -2.04
C TRP A 97 5.56 -7.20 -2.76
N PHE A 98 5.85 -7.17 -4.07
CA PHE A 98 5.74 -5.97 -4.89
C PHE A 98 4.30 -5.46 -4.92
N LEU A 99 3.33 -6.32 -5.24
CA LEU A 99 1.92 -5.94 -5.34
C LEU A 99 1.36 -5.47 -3.99
N GLN A 100 1.66 -6.19 -2.91
CA GLN A 100 1.24 -5.79 -1.56
C GLN A 100 1.84 -4.43 -1.18
N THR A 101 3.11 -4.18 -1.51
CA THR A 101 3.78 -2.90 -1.20
C THR A 101 3.32 -1.77 -2.11
N PHE A 102 3.01 -2.05 -3.37
CA PHE A 102 2.44 -1.05 -4.27
C PHE A 102 1.07 -0.55 -3.78
N LEU A 103 0.24 -1.46 -3.24
CA LEU A 103 -1.10 -1.10 -2.75
C LEU A 103 -1.09 -0.51 -1.34
N PHE A 104 -0.28 -1.06 -0.44
CA PHE A 104 -0.32 -0.74 0.99
C PHE A 104 0.92 0.00 1.51
N GLY A 105 1.86 0.32 0.63
CA GLY A 105 3.06 1.12 0.91
C GLY A 105 3.88 0.59 2.09
N VAL A 106 4.30 1.53 2.94
CA VAL A 106 5.05 1.29 4.17
C VAL A 106 4.48 0.18 5.07
N ALA A 107 3.16 -0.02 5.10
CA ALA A 107 2.56 -1.07 5.93
C ALA A 107 2.99 -2.46 5.47
N SER A 108 3.04 -2.70 4.16
CA SER A 108 3.60 -3.93 3.60
C SER A 108 5.12 -3.99 3.75
N LEU A 109 5.80 -2.88 3.44
CA LEU A 109 7.25 -2.83 3.45
C LEU A 109 7.83 -3.09 4.85
N SER A 110 7.15 -2.61 5.91
CA SER A 110 7.52 -2.86 7.31
C SER A 110 7.51 -4.34 7.67
N ILE A 111 6.56 -5.11 7.14
CA ILE A 111 6.47 -6.56 7.35
C ILE A 111 7.63 -7.24 6.62
N LEU A 112 7.94 -6.83 5.39
CA LEU A 112 9.08 -7.35 4.66
C LEU A 112 10.40 -7.02 5.36
N PHE A 113 10.55 -5.82 5.93
CA PHE A 113 11.70 -5.45 6.75
C PHE A 113 11.86 -6.37 7.96
N ALA A 114 10.77 -6.64 8.68
CA ALA A 114 10.75 -7.54 9.83
C ALA A 114 10.92 -9.02 9.47
N TYR A 115 10.64 -9.41 8.21
CA TYR A 115 10.74 -10.78 7.75
C TYR A 115 12.15 -11.35 7.96
N ARG A 116 12.25 -12.46 8.69
CA ARG A 116 13.47 -13.26 8.83
C ARG A 116 13.25 -14.57 8.09
N PRO A 117 14.13 -14.95 7.14
CA PRO A 117 14.04 -16.24 6.48
C PRO A 117 14.09 -17.33 7.55
N LYS A 118 13.06 -18.18 7.62
CA LYS A 118 13.19 -19.43 8.37
C LYS A 118 14.27 -20.24 7.66
N HIS A 119 15.43 -20.40 8.28
CA HIS A 119 16.39 -21.41 7.83
C HIS A 119 15.64 -22.73 7.81
N GLN A 120 15.27 -23.22 6.62
CA GLN A 120 14.92 -24.61 6.46
C GLN A 120 16.20 -25.36 6.78
N LYS A 121 16.29 -25.93 8.00
CA LYS A 121 17.28 -26.96 8.30
C LYS A 121 17.04 -28.06 7.28
N HIS A 122 17.94 -28.15 6.30
CA HIS A 122 18.04 -29.32 5.46
C HIS A 122 18.62 -30.41 6.38
N ASN A 123 17.78 -31.38 6.74
CA ASN A 123 18.29 -32.65 7.26
C ASN A 123 18.97 -33.42 6.11
#